data_AF-A0A229FU60-F1
#
_entry.id   AF-A0A229FU60-F1
#
_cell.length_a   1.000
_cell.length_b   1.000
_cell.length_c   1.000
_cell.angle_alpha   90.00
_cell.angle_beta   90.00
_cell.angle_gamma   90.00
#
_symmetry.space_group_name_H-M   'P 1'
#
loop_
_entity.id
_entity.type
_entity.pdbx_description
1 polymer ?
#
loop_
_entity_poly.entity_id
_entity_poly.type
_entity_poly.pdbx_seq_one_letter_code
_entity_poly.pdbx_strand_id
1 'polypeptide(L)' 'MYNYEEAVKQLQETGSISLMNFKELPYEDLEELLEEIKKWCVYANGNKDKLEKKSKKKDKKKKKK' A
#
# COMPACT_ATOMS: atom_id res chain seq x y z
N MET A 1 -1.35 -20.55 -0.06
CA MET A 1 -0.42 -19.97 0.92
C MET A 1 -0.56 -18.49 0.77
N TYR A 2 -1.03 -17.82 1.82
CA TYR A 2 -1.14 -16.37 1.84
C TYR A 2 0.27 -15.77 1.85
N ASN A 3 0.52 -14.78 1.00
CA ASN A 3 1.85 -14.18 0.85
C ASN A 3 1.82 -12.66 1.09
N TYR A 4 3.00 -12.07 1.23
CA TYR A 4 3.16 -10.64 1.48
C TYR A 4 2.43 -9.76 0.46
N GLU A 5 2.49 -10.09 -0.84
CA GLU A 5 1.85 -9.30 -1.89
C GLU A 5 0.32 -9.30 -1.76
N GLU A 6 -0.29 -10.45 -1.43
CA GLU A 6 -1.72 -10.55 -1.15
C GLU A 6 -2.10 -9.75 0.10
N ALA A 7 -1.25 -9.76 1.12
CA ALA A 7 -1.44 -9.00 2.34
C ALA A 7 -1.46 -7.48 2.06
N VAL A 8 -0.45 -6.98 1.34
CA VAL A 8 -0.36 -5.57 0.95
C VAL A 8 -1.53 -5.17 0.06
N LYS A 9 -1.91 -6.02 -0.90
CA LYS A 9 -3.03 -5.73 -1.79
C LYS A 9 -4.35 -5.66 -1.03
N GLN A 10 -4.63 -6.61 -0.14
CA GLN A 10 -5.83 -6.60 0.69
C GLN A 10 -5.87 -5.39 1.62
N LEU A 11 -4.74 -5.05 2.25
CA LEU A 11 -4.60 -3.85 3.06
C LEU A 11 -4.95 -2.61 2.24
N GLN A 12 -4.38 -2.44 1.05
CA GLN A 12 -4.62 -1.28 0.17
C GLN A 12 -6.05 -1.18 -0.37
N GLU A 13 -6.72 -2.31 -0.62
CA GLU A 13 -8.07 -2.35 -1.19
C GLU A 13 -9.17 -2.21 -0.13
N THR A 14 -8.97 -2.83 1.03
CA THR A 14 -10.02 -2.91 2.07
C THR A 14 -9.74 -2.05 3.29
N GLY A 15 -8.49 -1.62 3.49
CA GLY A 15 -8.05 -0.98 4.72
C GLY A 15 -7.91 -1.94 5.91
N SER A 16 -8.04 -3.25 5.70
CA SER A 16 -8.09 -4.24 6.77
C SER A 16 -7.38 -5.54 6.41
N ILE A 17 -6.84 -6.21 7.43
CA ILE A 17 -6.23 -7.53 7.30
C ILE A 17 -6.74 -8.44 8.41
N SER A 18 -6.97 -9.71 8.10
CA SER A 18 -7.39 -10.70 9.10
C SER A 18 -6.18 -11.20 9.87
N LEU A 19 -6.34 -11.42 11.18
CA LEU A 19 -5.33 -12.03 12.03
C LEU A 19 -4.96 -13.46 11.57
N MET A 20 -5.88 -14.19 10.93
CA MET A 20 -5.57 -15.53 10.40
C MET A 20 -4.55 -15.45 9.27
N ASN A 21 -4.75 -14.51 8.34
CA ASN A 21 -3.86 -14.24 7.22
C ASN A 21 -2.49 -13.72 7.71
N PHE A 22 -2.52 -12.87 8.75
CA PHE A 22 -1.31 -12.34 9.39
C PHE A 22 -0.46 -13.46 10.00
N LYS A 23 -1.09 -14.45 10.65
CA LYS A 23 -0.41 -15.62 11.22
C LYS A 23 0.28 -16.51 10.18
N GLU A 24 -0.21 -16.53 8.94
CA GLU A 24 0.36 -17.39 7.89
C GLU A 24 1.66 -16.84 7.29
N LEU A 25 1.96 -15.56 7.54
CA LEU A 25 3.16 -14.91 7.01
C LEU A 25 4.38 -15.24 7.89
N PRO A 26 5.56 -15.44 7.27
CA PRO A 26 6.81 -15.55 8.01
C PRO A 26 7.15 -14.21 8.70
N TYR A 27 7.96 -14.30 9.76
CA TYR A 27 8.28 -13.14 10.59
C TYR A 27 8.93 -11.98 9.81
N GLU A 28 9.79 -12.29 8.83
CA GLU A 28 10.44 -11.29 7.97
C GLU A 28 9.40 -10.50 7.15
N ASP A 29 8.47 -11.20 6.48
CA ASP A 29 7.37 -10.57 5.73
C ASP A 29 6.44 -9.75 6.64
N LEU A 30 6.26 -10.19 7.89
CA LEU A 30 5.46 -9.47 8.88
C LEU A 30 6.09 -8.15 9.30
N GLU A 31 7.41 -8.12 9.50
CA GLU A 31 8.12 -6.86 9.80
C GLU A 31 8.00 -5.87 8.64
N GLU A 32 8.19 -6.33 7.40
CA GLU A 32 8.02 -5.48 6.21
C GLU A 32 6.58 -4.99 6.07
N LEU A 33 5.59 -5.86 6.32
CA LEU A 33 4.17 -5.51 6.23
C LEU A 33 3.80 -4.45 7.28
N LEU A 34 4.34 -4.55 8.49
CA LEU A 34 4.13 -3.56 9.55
C LEU A 34 4.77 -2.22 9.21
N GLU A 35 5.94 -2.20 8.58
CA GLU A 35 6.52 -0.96 8.06
C GLU A 35 5.65 -0.33 6.98
N GLU A 36 5.09 -1.13 6.06
CA GLU A 36 4.21 -0.64 5.01
C GLU A 36 2.88 -0.13 5.58
N ILE A 37 2.30 -0.81 6.57
CA ILE A 37 1.11 -0.33 7.31
C ILE A 37 1.43 1.01 7.97
N LYS A 38 2.57 1.16 8.65
CA LYS A 38 2.98 2.44 9.24
C LYS A 38 3.11 3.53 8.18
N LYS A 39 3.78 3.24 7.06
CA LYS A 39 3.92 4.21 5.96
C LYS A 39 2.55 4.60 5.40
N TRP A 40 1.65 3.65 5.23
CA TRP A 40 0.33 3.91 4.66
C TRP A 40 -0.60 4.67 5.62
N CYS A 41 -0.61 4.33 6.91
CA CYS A 41 -1.37 5.06 7.92
C CYS A 41 -0.83 6.47 8.13
N VAL A 42 0.49 6.64 8.22
CA VAL A 42 1.11 7.94 8.56
C VAL A 42 1.23 8.87 7.36
N TYR A 43 1.69 8.38 6.21
CA TYR A 43 1.94 9.23 5.03
C TYR A 43 0.74 9.28 4.07
N ALA A 44 0.02 8.17 3.91
CA ALA A 44 -1.10 8.11 2.99
C ALA A 44 -2.46 8.37 3.66
N ASN A 45 -2.54 8.35 5.00
CA ASN A 45 -3.79 8.45 5.76
C ASN A 45 -4.85 7.44 5.26
N GLY A 46 -4.41 6.22 4.94
CA GLY A 46 -5.26 5.17 4.37
C GLY A 46 -5.73 5.42 2.93
N ASN A 47 -5.22 6.46 2.25
CA ASN A 47 -5.63 6.79 0.89
C ASN A 47 -4.67 6.17 -0.15
N LYS A 48 -5.17 5.23 -0.95
CA LYS A 48 -4.42 4.53 -1.99
C LYS A 48 -3.80 5.48 -3.03
N ASP A 49 -4.45 6.59 -3.35
CA ASP A 49 -3.94 7.61 -4.31
C ASP A 49 -2.67 8.32 -3.85
N LYS A 50 -2.38 8.33 -2.54
CA LYS A 50 -1.13 8.90 -1.99
C LYS A 50 0.00 7.89 -1.93
N LEU A 51 -0.31 6.59 -1.96
CA LEU A 51 0.68 5.52 -1.94
C LEU A 51 1.29 5.34 -3.34
N GLU A 52 0.48 5.42 -4.39
CA GLU A 52 1.01 5.67 -5.73
C GLU A 52 1.59 7.09 -5.76
N LYS A 53 2.90 7.21 -5.59
CA LYS A 53 3.62 8.24 -6.34
C LYS A 53 3.38 7.96 -7.82
N LYS A 54 2.22 8.39 -8.34
CA LYS A 54 2.11 8.84 -9.73
C LYS A 54 3.09 10.00 -9.81
N SER A 55 4.37 9.65 -10.05
CA SER A 55 5.39 10.53 -10.57
C SER A 55 4.65 11.42 -11.53
N LYS A 56 4.47 12.70 -11.15
CA LYS A 56 3.68 13.68 -11.88
C LYS A 56 4.08 13.53 -13.34
N LYS A 57 3.28 12.77 -14.11
CA LYS A 57 3.42 12.72 -15.57
C LYS A 57 3.08 14.15 -15.90
N LYS A 58 4.12 14.94 -16.18
CA LYS A 58 4.02 16.36 -16.47
C LYS A 58 2.86 16.49 -17.43
N ASP A 59 1.74 16.98 -16.90
CA ASP A 59 0.62 17.41 -17.71
C ASP A 59 1.18 18.63 -18.43
N LYS A 60 1.85 18.38 -19.56
CA LYS A 60 2.21 19.40 -20.54
C LYS A 60 0.87 19.82 -21.11
N LYS A 61 0.18 20.64 -20.32
CA LYS A 61 -1.03 21.37 -20.69
C LYS A 61 -0.68 22.05 -22.00
N LYS A 62 -1.29 21.55 -23.08
CA LYS A 62 -1.34 22.18 -24.40
C LYS A 62 -1.54 23.68 -24.21
N LYS A 63 -0.49 24.48 -24.35
CA LYS A 63 -0.62 25.92 -24.53
C LYS A 63 -0.95 26.12 -26.01
N LYS A 64 -2.24 26.03 -26.34
CA LYS A 64 -2.78 26.69 -27.53
C LYS A 64 -2.80 28.18 -27.20
N LYS A 65 -1.90 28.95 -27.82
CA LYS A 65 -2.16 30.33 -28.21
C LYS A 65 -1.24 30.68 -29.36
#